data_AF-A0A9E2KEN4-F1
#
_entry.id   AF-A0A9E2KEN4-F1
#
_cell.length_a   1.000
_cell.length_b   1.000
_cell.length_c   1.000
_cell.angle_alpha   90.00
_cell.angle_beta   90.00
_cell.angle_gamma   90.00
#
_symmetry.space_group_name_H-M   'P 1'
#
loop_
_entity.id
_entity.type
_entity.pdbx_description
1 polymer ?
#
loop_
_entity_poly.entity_id
_entity_poly.type
_entity_poly.pdbx_seq_one_letter_code
_entity_poly.pdbx_strand_id
1 'polypeptide(L)' 'MFPIDPRDTRPIYEQIIDNIKEQVIKGVLKPGDQLPSVRQLAAMLTVNANTVMKAYSELEREEVIETIRGKG' A
#
# COMPACT_ATOMS: atom_id res chain seq x y z
N MET A 1 0.56 4.77 11.10
CA MET A 1 -0.63 3.91 11.21
C MET A 1 -1.42 4.13 9.93
N PHE A 2 -1.76 3.08 9.18
CA PHE A 2 -2.55 3.16 7.95
C PHE A 2 -4.04 3.25 8.35
N PRO A 3 -4.67 4.43 8.37
CA PRO A 3 -6.10 4.54 8.63
C PRO A 3 -6.85 4.07 7.38
N ILE A 4 -7.60 2.99 7.54
CA ILE A 4 -8.58 2.51 6.55
C ILE A 4 -9.95 2.69 7.18
N ASP A 5 -10.87 3.31 6.45
CA ASP A 5 -12.25 3.48 6.85
C ASP A 5 -13.17 2.63 5.96
N PRO A 6 -13.72 1.51 6.48
CA PRO A 6 -14.68 0.69 5.76
C PRO A 6 -16.01 1.38 5.44
N ARG A 7 -16.29 2.54 6.05
CA ARG A 7 -17.49 3.35 5.83
C ARG A 7 -17.28 4.45 4.80
N ASP A 8 -16.04 4.71 4.40
CA ASP A 8 -15.74 5.60 3.28
C ASP A 8 -16.27 4.97 1.99
N THR A 9 -16.87 5.80 1.14
CA THR A 9 -17.40 5.42 -0.17
C THR A 9 -16.33 4.92 -1.14
N ARG A 10 -15.06 5.27 -0.91
CA ARG A 10 -13.94 4.85 -1.74
C ARG A 10 -13.56 3.40 -1.46
N PRO A 11 -13.28 2.59 -2.50
CA PRO A 11 -12.76 1.25 -2.34
C PRO A 11 -11.50 1.21 -1.46
N ILE A 12 -11.36 0.15 -0.65
CA ILE A 12 -10.23 -0.03 0.27
C ILE A 12 -8.87 0.03 -0.43
N TYR A 13 -8.75 -0.46 -1.67
CA TYR A 13 -7.48 -0.39 -2.40
C TYR A 13 -7.08 1.08 -2.70
N GLU A 14 -8.04 1.97 -2.96
CA GLU A 14 -7.77 3.40 -3.20
C GLU A 14 -7.31 4.07 -1.91
N GLN A 15 -7.92 3.71 -0.77
CA GLN A 15 -7.48 4.22 0.53
C GLN A 15 -6.06 3.79 0.89
N ILE A 16 -5.63 2.58 0.48
CA ILE A 16 -4.25 2.10 0.64
C ILE A 16 -3.30 2.91 -0.25
N ILE A 17 -3.66 3.13 -1.51
CA ILE A 17 -2.87 3.92 -2.46
C ILE A 17 -2.62 5.33 -1.91
N ASP A 18 -3.69 6.01 -1.50
CA ASP A 18 -3.62 7.38 -0.98
C ASP A 18 -2.74 7.47 0.27
N ASN A 19 -2.86 6.50 1.17
CA ASN A 19 -2.04 6.45 2.38
C ASN A 19 -0.54 6.29 2.11
N ILE A 20 -0.19 5.45 1.12
CA ILE A 20 1.21 5.23 0.77
C ILE A 20 1.77 6.50 0.12
N LYS A 21 1.04 7.09 -0.83
CA LYS A 21 1.42 8.36 -1.47
C LYS A 21 1.57 9.49 -0.45
N GLU A 22 0.63 9.60 0.49
CA GLU A 22 0.68 10.62 1.54
C GLU A 22 1.92 10.45 2.44
N GLN A 23 2.28 9.21 2.80
CA GLN A 23 3.48 8.94 3.59
C GLN A 23 4.77 9.28 2.83
N VAL A 24 4.81 9.05 1.51
CA VAL A 24 5.92 9.49 0.66
C VAL A 24 6.01 11.02 0.61
N ILE A 25 4.88 11.71 0.39
CA ILE A 25 4.81 13.19 0.37
C ILE A 25 5.26 13.79 1.69
N LYS A 26 4.88 13.18 2.82
CA LYS A 26 5.28 13.59 4.17
C LYS A 26 6.72 13.21 4.52
N GLY A 27 7.43 12.49 3.65
CA GLY A 27 8.79 12.02 3.90
C GLY A 27 8.90 10.94 4.99
N VAL A 28 7.79 10.32 5.36
CA VAL A 28 7.73 9.19 6.31
C VAL A 28 8.29 7.93 5.65
N LEU A 29 7.89 7.69 4.39
CA LEU A 29 8.49 6.68 3.54
C LEU A 29 9.50 7.35 2.62
N LYS A 30 10.71 6.78 2.55
CA LYS A 30 11.80 7.26 1.71
C LYS A 30 12.11 6.27 0.59
N PRO A 31 12.71 6.72 -0.51
CA PRO A 31 13.19 5.83 -1.56
C PRO A 31 14.10 4.74 -0.97
N GLY A 32 13.80 3.48 -1.31
CA GLY A 32 14.52 2.31 -0.80
C GLY A 32 13.99 1.73 0.51
N ASP A 33 13.04 2.39 1.19
CA ASP A 33 12.37 1.81 2.35
C ASP A 33 11.54 0.59 1.93
N GLN A 34 11.61 -0.48 2.72
CA GLN A 34 10.85 -1.68 2.46
C GLN A 34 9.40 -1.52 2.91
N LEU A 35 8.47 -1.70 1.98
CA LEU A 35 7.05 -1.84 2.31
C LEU A 35 6.74 -3.23 2.86
N PRO A 36 5.70 -3.38 3.70
CA PRO A 36 5.23 -4.70 4.11
C PRO A 36 4.82 -5.51 2.87
N SER A 37 5.05 -6.82 2.89
CA SER A 37 4.54 -7.70 1.83
C SER A 37 3.01 -7.63 1.75
N VAL A 38 2.45 -8.05 0.62
CA VAL A 38 0.99 -8.13 0.40
C VAL A 38 0.28 -8.84 1.55
N ARG A 39 0.84 -9.97 2.01
CA ARG A 39 0.26 -10.77 3.10
C ARG A 39 0.38 -10.06 4.46
N GLN A 40 1.50 -9.40 4.72
CA GLN A 40 1.70 -8.65 5.97
C GLN A 40 0.75 -7.47 6.05
N LEU A 41 0.66 -6.65 5.01
CA LEU A 41 -0.24 -5.50 5.01
C LEU A 41 -1.70 -5.94 5.08
N ALA A 42 -2.09 -7.01 4.37
CA ALA A 42 -3.43 -7.58 4.46
C ALA A 42 -3.78 -8.00 5.90
N ALA A 43 -2.86 -8.65 6.60
CA ALA A 43 -3.04 -9.03 8.00
C ALA A 43 -3.11 -7.81 8.93
N MET A 44 -2.24 -6.81 8.74
CA MET A 44 -2.24 -5.57 9.55
C MET A 44 -3.54 -4.77 9.41
N LEU A 45 -4.09 -4.71 8.20
CA LEU A 45 -5.32 -3.97 7.91
C LEU A 45 -6.58 -4.82 8.09
N THR A 46 -6.45 -6.13 8.29
CA THR A 46 -7.56 -7.09 8.28
C THR A 46 -8.40 -7.01 6.99
N VAL A 47 -7.71 -6.98 5.83
CA VAL A 47 -8.34 -6.88 4.50
C VAL A 47 -7.94 -8.05 3.60
N ASN A 48 -8.64 -8.20 2.48
CA ASN A 48 -8.32 -9.23 1.49
C ASN A 48 -6.95 -8.97 0.83
N ALA A 49 -6.11 -10.00 0.72
CA ALA A 49 -4.80 -9.91 0.06
C ALA A 49 -4.89 -9.43 -1.39
N ASN A 50 -5.96 -9.77 -2.12
CA ASN A 50 -6.18 -9.30 -3.49
C ASN A 50 -6.42 -7.77 -3.53
N THR A 51 -7.00 -7.19 -2.48
CA THR A 51 -7.19 -5.74 -2.35
C THR A 51 -5.84 -5.03 -2.21
N VAL A 52 -4.94 -5.58 -1.39
CA VAL A 52 -3.58 -5.06 -1.24
C VAL A 52 -2.77 -5.25 -2.52
N MET A 53 -2.85 -6.43 -3.14
CA MET A 53 -2.19 -6.70 -4.41
C MET A 53 -2.62 -5.70 -5.48
N LYS A 54 -3.93 -5.43 -5.59
CA LYS A 54 -4.43 -4.38 -6.49
C LYS A 54 -3.81 -3.02 -6.17
N ALA A 55 -3.82 -2.58 -4.91
CA ALA A 55 -3.22 -1.31 -4.51
C ALA A 55 -1.72 -1.21 -4.90
N TYR A 56 -0.95 -2.27 -4.64
CA TYR A 56 0.47 -2.32 -4.97
C TYR A 56 0.71 -2.30 -6.48
N SER A 57 -0.06 -3.05 -7.26
CA SER A 57 0.04 -3.02 -8.73
C SER A 57 -0.27 -1.65 -9.32
N GLU A 58 -1.23 -0.92 -8.74
CA GLU A 58 -1.54 0.46 -9.17
C GLU A 58 -0.39 1.42 -8.82
N LEU A 59 0.16 1.32 -7.60
CA LEU A 59 1.33 2.12 -7.19
C LEU A 59 2.58 1.84 -8.02
N GLU A 60 2.80 0.58 -8.40
CA GLU A 60 3.91 0.19 -9.28
C GLU A 60 3.70 0.72 -10.70
N ARG A 61 2.47 0.67 -11.22
CA ARG A 61 2.14 1.27 -12.52
C ARG A 61 2.36 2.78 -12.53
N GLU A 62 2.15 3.44 -11.41
CA GLU A 62 2.41 4.88 -11.22
C GLU A 62 3.88 5.18 -10.85
N GLU A 63 4.76 4.18 -10.85
CA GLU A 63 6.18 4.31 -10.51
C GLU A 63 6.44 4.88 -9.09
N VAL A 64 5.46 4.75 -8.19
CA VAL A 64 5.58 5.17 -6.78
C VAL A 64 6.36 4.14 -5.96
N ILE A 65 6.23 2.85 -6.33
CA ILE A 65 6.91 1.73 -5.70
C ILE A 65 7.51 0.82 -6.77
N GLU A 66 8.46 -0.03 -6.37
CA GLU A 66 9.01 -1.08 -7.22
C GLU A 66 8.98 -2.43 -6.52
N THR A 67 8.72 -3.50 -7.26
CA THR A 67 8.82 -4.87 -6.74
C THR A 67 10.20 -5.46 -7.01
N ILE A 68 11.00 -5.65 -5.95
CA ILE A 68 12.31 -6.31 -6.05
C ILE A 68 12.16 -7.82 -5.84
N ARG A 69 12.20 -8.58 -6.93
CA ARG A 69 12.15 -10.06 -6.88
C ARG A 69 13.27 -10.62 -6.01
N GLY A 70 12.89 -11.47 -5.03
CA GLY A 70 13.83 -12.18 -4.16
C GLY A 70 14.21 -11.45 -2.86
N LYS A 71 13.65 -10.26 -2.59
CA LYS A 71 13.81 -9.56 -1.29
C LYS A 71 12.55 -9.57 -0.41
N GLY A 72 11.51 -10.27 -0.84
CA GLY A 72 10.20 -10.36 -0.18
C GLY A 72 9.07 -10.07 -1.15
#